data_AF-A0A2N2PW93-F1
#
_entry.id   AF-A0A2N2PW93-F1
#
_cell.length_a   1.000
_cell.length_b   1.000
_cell.length_c   1.000
_cell.angle_alpha   90.00
_cell.angle_beta   90.00
_cell.angle_gamma   90.00
#
_symmetry.space_group_name_H-M   'P 1'
#
loop_
_entity.id
_entity.type
_entity.pdbx_description
1 polymer ?
#
loop_
_entity_poly.entity_id
_entity_poly.type
_entity_poly.pdbx_seq_one_letter_code
_entity_poly.pdbx_strand_id
1 'polypeptide(L)' 'MKCVICRQAETQPGQATVTLERDGRVFVVRRVPATICPNCGEEYVEEMVARRILARAETAADNGTQVEIRQYAMA' A
#
# COMPACT_ATOMS: atom_id res chain seq x y z
N MET A 1 4.87 -14.59 -8.68
CA MET A 1 5.86 -14.04 -9.63
C MET A 1 7.21 -14.06 -8.96
N LYS A 2 8.30 -14.35 -9.68
CA LYS A 2 9.63 -14.30 -9.07
C LYS A 2 9.91 -12.87 -8.60
N CYS A 3 10.28 -12.70 -7.33
CA CYS A 3 10.57 -11.39 -6.76
C CYS A 3 11.66 -10.68 -7.58
N VAL A 4 11.38 -9.49 -8.12
CA VAL A 4 12.33 -8.77 -8.97
C VAL A 4 13.47 -8.14 -8.18
N ILE A 5 13.25 -7.91 -6.88
CA ILE A 5 14.23 -7.31 -5.97
C ILE A 5 15.30 -8.33 -5.57
N CYS A 6 14.94 -9.42 -4.88
CA CYS A 6 15.94 -10.38 -4.42
C CYS A 6 16.20 -11.54 -5.39
N ARG A 7 15.26 -11.84 -6.30
CA ARG A 7 15.34 -12.96 -7.25
C ARG A 7 15.52 -14.35 -6.61
N GLN A 8 15.22 -14.51 -5.32
CA GLN A 8 15.39 -15.78 -4.59
C GLN A 8 14.09 -16.60 -4.45
N ALA A 9 12.92 -15.96 -4.43
CA ALA A 9 11.64 -16.62 -4.14
C ALA A 9 10.49 -16.11 -5.03
N GLU A 10 9.47 -16.96 -5.20
CA GLU A 10 8.16 -16.57 -5.74
C GLU A 10 7.37 -15.80 -4.68
N THR A 11 6.74 -14.70 -5.09
CA THR A 11 5.83 -13.92 -4.24
C THR A 11 4.58 -14.73 -3.90
N GLN A 12 4.04 -14.52 -2.70
CA GLN A 12 2.85 -15.21 -2.18
C GLN A 12 1.77 -14.19 -1.80
N PRO A 13 0.47 -14.52 -1.89
CA PRO A 13 -0.60 -13.63 -1.44
C PRO A 13 -0.42 -13.24 0.04
N GLY A 14 -0.64 -11.96 0.35
CA GLY A 14 -0.48 -11.42 1.69
C GLY A 14 -1.18 -10.07 1.85
N GLN A 15 -0.86 -9.38 2.95
CA GLN A 15 -1.37 -8.05 3.26
C GLN A 15 -0.23 -7.11 3.64
N ALA A 16 -0.26 -5.91 3.06
CA ALA A 16 0.70 -4.85 3.27
C ALA A 16 0.11 -3.70 4.10
N THR A 17 0.99 -2.85 4.62
CA THR A 17 0.62 -1.51 5.12
C THR A 17 1.24 -0.45 4.22
N VAL A 18 0.40 0.29 3.50
CA VAL A 18 0.84 1.37 2.62
C VAL A 18 0.81 2.67 3.39
N THR A 19 1.96 3.35 3.48
CA THR A 19 2.09 4.69 4.06
C THR A 19 2.43 5.67 2.96
N LEU A 20 1.64 6.73 2.85
CA LEU A 20 1.87 7.86 1.93
C LEU A 20 2.15 9.12 2.75
N GLU A 21 3.16 9.88 2.35
CA GLU A 21 3.55 11.12 3.00
C GLU A 21 3.68 12.24 1.97
N ARG A 22 3.12 13.42 2.26
CA ARG A 22 3.26 14.63 1.42
C ARG A 22 3.02 15.87 2.26
N ASP A 23 3.90 16.86 2.16
CA ASP A 23 3.77 18.17 2.83
C ASP A 23 3.46 18.08 4.33
N GLY A 24 4.12 17.14 5.03
CA GLY A 24 3.91 16.89 6.46
C GLY A 24 2.64 16.11 6.82
N ARG A 25 1.85 15.70 5.82
CA ARG A 25 0.66 14.87 5.98
C ARG A 25 1.02 13.39 5.87
N VAL A 26 0.36 12.54 6.65
CA VAL A 26 0.60 11.10 6.71
C VAL A 26 -0.70 10.33 6.51
N PHE A 27 -0.72 9.40 5.56
CA PHE A 27 -1.86 8.56 5.27
C PHE A 27 -1.45 7.09 5.33
N VAL A 28 -2.03 6.33 6.26
CA VAL A 28 -1.70 4.92 6.49
C VAL A 28 -2.90 4.03 6.16
N VAL A 29 -2.73 3.12 5.20
CA VAL A 29 -3.71 2.10 4.84
C VAL A 29 -3.19 0.73 5.22
N ARG A 30 -3.83 0.12 6.21
CA ARG A 30 -3.52 -1.24 6.70
C ARG A 30 -4.32 -2.29 5.93
N ARG A 31 -3.82 -3.53 5.94
CA ARG A 31 -4.49 -4.71 5.37
C ARG A 31 -4.72 -4.58 3.85
N VAL A 32 -3.80 -3.94 3.14
CA VAL A 32 -3.86 -3.78 1.69
C VAL A 32 -3.52 -5.12 1.03
N PRO A 33 -4.37 -5.69 0.16
CA PRO A 33 -4.03 -6.90 -0.58
C PRO A 33 -2.76 -6.70 -1.41
N ALA A 34 -1.80 -7.61 -1.25
CA ALA A 34 -0.52 -7.58 -1.93
C ALA A 34 -0.03 -9.00 -2.23
N THR A 35 1.01 -9.11 -3.05
CA THR A 35 1.88 -10.30 -3.01
C THR A 35 3.19 -9.95 -2.33
N ILE A 36 3.67 -10.81 -1.44
CA ILE A 36 4.83 -10.54 -0.59
C ILE A 36 5.89 -11.60 -0.88
N CYS A 37 7.15 -11.17 -1.00
CA CYS A 37 8.27 -12.09 -1.09
C CYS A 37 8.55 -12.71 0.29
N PRO A 38 8.44 -14.05 0.45
CA PRO A 38 8.69 -14.69 1.75
C PRO A 38 10.17 -14.65 2.16
N ASN A 39 11.08 -14.32 1.24
CA ASN A 39 12.51 -14.23 1.52
C ASN A 39 12.96 -12.85 2.00
N CYS A 40 12.55 -11.77 1.31
CA CYS A 40 13.04 -10.41 1.61
C CYS A 40 11.96 -9.44 2.09
N GLY A 41 10.69 -9.86 2.16
CA GLY A 41 9.59 -9.02 2.61
C GLY A 41 9.09 -7.99 1.59
N GLU A 42 9.62 -7.97 0.36
CA GLU A 42 9.16 -7.03 -0.66
C GLU A 42 7.65 -7.17 -0.93
N GLU A 43 6.94 -6.06 -0.85
CA GLU A 43 5.49 -5.98 -1.00
C GLU A 43 5.13 -5.45 -2.41
N TYR A 44 4.32 -6.21 -3.14
CA TYR A 44 3.83 -5.83 -4.47
C TYR A 44 2.33 -5.59 -4.39
N VAL A 45 1.92 -4.33 -4.55
CA VAL A 45 0.52 -3.91 -4.57
C VAL A 45 0.06 -3.76 -6.01
N GLU A 46 -1.11 -4.34 -6.33
CA GLU A 46 -1.72 -4.24 -7.66
C GLU A 46 -1.99 -2.78 -8.04
N GLU A 47 -1.77 -2.44 -9.31
CA GLU A 47 -1.90 -1.06 -9.81
C GLU A 47 -3.26 -0.44 -9.48
N MET A 48 -4.33 -1.23 -9.64
CA MET A 48 -5.70 -0.77 -9.36
C MET A 48 -5.89 -0.40 -7.88
N VAL A 49 -5.26 -1.16 -6.98
CA VAL A 49 -5.31 -0.96 -5.53
C VAL A 49 -4.50 0.28 -5.16
N ALA A 50 -3.28 0.42 -5.71
CA ALA A 50 -2.43 1.59 -5.49
C ALA A 50 -3.10 2.89 -5.96
N ARG A 51 -3.69 2.91 -7.17
CA ARG A 51 -4.44 4.07 -7.70
C ARG A 51 -5.61 4.46 -6.79
N ARG A 52 -6.34 3.48 -6.26
CA ARG A 52 -7.47 3.72 -5.34
C ARG A 52 -6.99 4.33 -4.01
N ILE A 53 -5.90 3.81 -3.46
CA ILE A 53 -5.30 4.33 -2.22
C ILE A 53 -4.84 5.77 -2.43
N LEU A 54 -4.15 6.05 -3.53
CA LEU A 54 -3.68 7.40 -3.87
C LEU A 54 -4.85 8.38 -4.01
N ALA A 55 -5.88 8.04 -4.79
CA ALA A 55 -7.05 8.92 -4.96
C ALA A 55 -7.74 9.24 -3.62
N ARG A 56 -7.76 8.27 -2.69
CA ARG A 56 -8.31 8.45 -1.34
C ARG A 56 -7.44 9.40 -0.51
N ALA A 57 -6.12 9.24 -0.56
CA ALA A 57 -5.18 10.10 0.14
C ALA A 57 -5.23 11.55 -0.39
N GLU A 58 -5.37 11.74 -1.70
CA GLU A 58 -5.57 13.06 -2.32
C GLU A 58 -6.86 13.72 -1.81
N THR A 59 -7.98 12.98 -1.82
CA THR A 59 -9.25 13.52 -1.28
C THR A 59 -9.13 13.89 0.21
N ALA A 60 -8.43 13.08 1.00
CA ALA A 60 -8.17 13.40 2.41
C ALA A 60 -7.30 14.66 2.54
N ALA A 61 -6.29 14.81 1.69
CA ALA A 61 -5.44 15.99 1.67
C ALA A 61 -6.23 17.26 1.31
N ASP A 62 -7.08 17.20 0.29
CA ASP A 62 -7.95 18.32 -0.12
C ASP A 62 -8.91 18.75 1.00
N ASN A 63 -9.37 17.80 1.81
CA ASN A 63 -10.20 18.05 2.99
C ASN A 63 -9.42 18.57 4.22
N GLY A 64 -8.12 18.84 4.08
CA GLY A 64 -7.28 19.36 5.16
C GLY A 64 -6.77 18.31 6.16
N THR A 65 -7.02 17.01 5.92
CA THR A 65 -6.56 15.94 6.81
C THR A 65 -5.03 15.92 6.89
N GLN A 66 -4.51 15.93 8.11
CA GLN A 66 -3.06 15.85 8.40
C GLN A 66 -2.61 14.41 8.62
N VAL A 67 -3.39 13.62 9.36
CA VAL A 67 -3.10 12.21 9.62
C VAL A 67 -4.37 11.38 9.48
N GLU A 68 -4.34 10.33 8.66
CA GLU A 68 -5.41 9.33 8.58
C GLU A 68 -4.84 7.92 8.64
N ILE A 69 -5.46 7.06 9.45
CA ILE A 69 -5.12 5.64 9.53
C ILE A 69 -6.40 4.83 9.33
N ARG A 70 -6.41 3.96 8.32
CA ARG A 70 -7.58 3.15 7.95
C ARG A 70 -7.21 1.72 7.59
N GLN A 71 -8.20 0.84 7.55
CA GLN A 71 -8.07 -0.45 6.88
C GLN A 71 -8.49 -0.31 5.41
N TYR A 72 -7.91 -1.14 4.55
CA TYR A 72 -8.37 -1.28 3.18
C TYR A 72 -9.76 -1.93 3.16
N ALA A 73 -10.72 -1.26 2.52
CA ALA A 73 -12.07 -1.77 2.33
C ALA A 73 -12.40 -1.70 0.84
N MET A 74 -12.86 -2.81 0.28
CA MET A 74 -13.41 -2.84 -1.07
C MET A 74 -14.84 -2.31 -0.98
N ALA A 75 -14.98 -0.98 -1.06
CA ALA A 75 -16.23 -0.35 -1.46
C ALA A 75 -16.40 -0.47 -2.97
#